data_AF-A0AAN8THN8-F1
#
_entry.id   AF-A0AAN8THN8-F1
#
_cell.length_a   1.000
_cell.length_b   1.000
_cell.length_c   1.000
_cell.angle_alpha   90.00
_cell.angle_beta   90.00
_cell.angle_gamma   90.00
#
_symmetry.space_group_name_H-M   'P 1'
#
loop_
_entity.id
_entity.type
_entity.pdbx_description
1 polymer ?
#
loop_
_entity_poly.entity_id
_entity_poly.type
_entity_poly.pdbx_seq_one_letter_code
_entity_poly.pdbx_strand_id
1 'polypeptide(L)' 'MSLLLRRPPSRKAYPGDVFYLHSHLLEGATKLSCSLGEGSMTALPIVET' A
#
# COMPACT_ATOMS: atom_id res chain seq x y z
N MET A 1 4.19 -13.43 2.54
CA MET A 1 5.37 -13.67 3.40
C MET A 1 5.04 -13.77 4.90
N SER A 2 3.96 -13.15 5.39
CA SER A 2 3.61 -13.12 6.83
C SER A 2 3.28 -14.47 7.48
N LEU A 3 2.55 -15.36 6.80
CA LEU A 3 2.13 -16.66 7.37
C LEU A 3 3.29 -17.66 7.54
N LEU A 4 4.27 -17.62 6.64
CA LEU A 4 5.51 -18.40 6.75
C LEU A 4 6.38 -17.95 7.93
N LEU A 5 6.27 -16.69 8.34
CA LEU A 5 7.02 -16.08 9.45
C LEU A 5 6.32 -16.22 10.81
N ARG A 6 5.27 -17.06 10.91
CA ARG A 6 4.50 -17.31 12.15
C ARG A 6 3.99 -16.03 12.84
N ARG A 7 3.81 -14.94 12.10
CA ARG A 7 3.11 -13.77 12.65
C ARG A 7 1.67 -14.19 12.95
N PRO A 8 1.12 -13.82 14.12
CA PRO A 8 -0.24 -14.18 14.48
C PRO A 8 -1.20 -13.69 13.38
N PRO A 9 -1.92 -14.60 12.69
CA PRO A 9 -2.84 -14.21 11.64
C PRO A 9 -4.05 -13.50 12.26
N SER A 10 -4.53 -12.47 11.57
CA SER A 10 -5.76 -11.76 11.92
C SER A 10 -6.89 -12.19 10.97
N ARG A 11 -7.92 -11.35 10.78
CA ARG A 11 -9.09 -11.64 9.92
C ARG A 11 -8.67 -12.10 8.51
N LYS A 12 -9.27 -13.18 8.02
CA LYS A 12 -8.97 -13.81 6.71
C LYS A 12 -7.49 -14.23 6.52
N ALA A 13 -6.76 -14.53 7.59
CA ALA A 13 -5.35 -14.93 7.56
C ALA A 13 -4.36 -13.86 7.05
N TYR A 14 -4.81 -12.61 6.94
CA TYR A 14 -3.91 -11.48 6.69
C TYR A 14 -3.16 -11.10 7.96
N PRO A 15 -1.91 -10.62 7.84
CA PRO A 15 -1.24 -9.97 8.96
C PRO A 15 -1.90 -8.62 9.25
N GLY A 16 -1.79 -8.15 10.50
CA GLY A 16 -2.43 -6.90 10.94
C GLY A 16 -1.96 -5.63 10.22
N ASP A 17 -0.85 -5.70 9.47
CA ASP A 17 -0.22 -4.60 8.73
C ASP A 17 -0.63 -4.53 7.25
N VAL A 18 -1.59 -5.34 6.78
CA VAL A 18 -2.06 -5.29 5.38
C VAL A 18 -2.58 -3.91 5.00
N PHE A 19 -3.30 -3.24 5.89
CA PHE A 19 -3.78 -1.88 5.63
C PHE A 19 -2.61 -0.91 5.45
N TYR A 20 -1.62 -0.95 6.36
CA TYR A 20 -0.42 -0.11 6.30
C TYR A 20 0.37 -0.32 5.00
N LEU A 21 0.50 -1.57 4.53
CA LEU A 21 1.15 -1.89 3.26
C LEU A 21 0.46 -1.23 2.06
N HIS A 22 -0.87 -1.26 2.00
CA HIS A 22 -1.60 -0.63 0.91
C HIS A 22 -1.59 0.90 1.02
N SER A 23 -1.74 1.43 2.24
CA SER A 23 -1.65 2.87 2.49
C SER A 23 -0.29 3.42 2.08
N HIS A 24 0.80 2.74 2.47
CA HIS A 24 2.16 3.18 2.14
C HIS A 24 2.43 3.15 0.63
N LEU A 25 1.91 2.15 -0.09
CA LEU A 25 2.04 2.08 -1.54
C LEU A 25 1.23 3.16 -2.26
N LEU A 26 0.04 3.48 -1.77
CA LEU A 26 -0.82 4.51 -2.38
C LEU A 26 -0.40 5.93 -2.02
N GLU A 27 0.20 6.16 -0.85
CA GLU A 27 0.75 7.48 -0.50
C GLU A 27 1.92 7.92 -1.41
N GLY A 28 2.58 6.99 -2.10
CA GLY A 28 3.57 7.35 -3.12
C GLY A 28 2.97 7.95 -4.39
N ALA A 29 1.71 7.66 -4.69
CA ALA A 29 1.01 8.13 -5.89
C ALA A 29 0.49 9.56 -5.70
N THR A 30 1.38 10.53 -5.80
CA THR A 30 1.09 11.95 -5.56
C THR A 30 1.46 12.83 -6.74
N LYS A 31 0.91 14.05 -6.74
CA LYS A 31 1.37 15.14 -7.60
C LYS A 31 2.29 16.03 -6.78
N LEU A 32 3.51 16.20 -7.26
CA LEU A 32 4.53 17.03 -6.64
C LEU A 32 4.20 18.52 -6.84
N SER A 33 4.65 19.35 -5.92
CA SER A 33 4.45 20.80 -5.97
C SER A 33 5.22 21.45 -7.11
N CYS A 34 4.86 22.69 -7.47
CA CYS A 34 5.55 23.48 -8.50
C CYS A 34 7.06 23.64 -8.20
N SER A 35 7.43 23.73 -6.93
CA SER A 35 8.83 23.81 -6.48
C SER A 35 9.63 22.53 -6.72
N LEU A 36 8.96 21.40 -6.95
CA LEU A 36 9.55 20.07 -7.16
C LEU A 36 9.35 19.56 -8.60
N GLY A 37 9.02 20.45 -9.54
CA GLY A 37 8.95 20.11 -10.97
C GLY A 37 7.64 19.49 -11.44
N GLU A 38 6.56 19.60 -10.65
CA GLU A 38 5.18 19.21 -11.00
C GLU A 38 4.97 17.75 -11.46
N GLY A 39 5.93 16.85 -11.20
CA GLY A 39 5.81 15.44 -11.55
C GLY A 39 4.58 14.80 -10.89
N SER A 40 3.92 13.88 -11.61
CA SER A 40 2.74 13.16 -11.10
C SER A 40 2.92 11.66 -11.24
N MET A 41 2.59 10.93 -10.18
CA MET A 41 2.51 9.48 -10.21
C MET A 41 1.08 9.04 -9.92
N THR A 42 0.40 8.47 -10.91
CA THR A 42 -0.99 8.01 -10.78
C THR A 42 -1.01 6.51 -10.52
N ALA A 43 -1.63 6.08 -9.42
CA ALA A 43 -1.88 4.66 -9.13
C ALA A 43 -3.29 4.27 -9.57
N LEU A 44 -3.41 3.10 -10.23
CA LEU A 44 -4.68 2.47 -10.59
C LEU A 44 -4.76 1.10 -9.90
N PRO A 45 -5.16 1.03 -8.61
CA PRO A 45 -5.23 -0.22 -7.89
C PRO A 45 -6.36 -1.11 -8.43
N ILE A 46 -6.05 -2.38 -8.68
CA ILE A 46 -7.03 -3.40 -9.08
C ILE A 46 -7.12 -4.41 -7.93
N VAL A 47 -8.34 -4.75 -7.53
CA VAL A 47 -8.61 -5.74 -6.48
C VAL A 47 -9.62 -6.76 -7.00
N GLU A 48 -9.32 -8.04 -6.85
CA GLU A 48 -10.24 -9.14 -7.14
C GLU A 48 -11.11 -9.40 -5.91
N THR A 49 -12.44 -9.42 -6.09
CA THR A 49 -13.46 -9.60 -5.04
C THR A 49 -13.77 -11.05 -4.73
#